data_AF-A0A7Y5RD93-F1
#
_entry.id   AF-A0A7Y5RD93-F1
#
_cell.length_a   1.000
_cell.length_b   1.000
_cell.length_c   1.000
_cell.angle_alpha   90.00
_cell.angle_beta   90.00
_cell.angle_gamma   90.00
#
_symmetry.space_group_name_H-M   'P 1'
#
loop_
_entity.id
_entity.type
_entity.pdbx_description
1 polymer ?
#
loop_
_entity_poly.entity_id
_entity_poly.type
_entity_poly.pdbx_seq_one_letter_code
_entity_poly.pdbx_strand_id
1 'polypeptide(L)'
;MLLTLPYQVPAETCTTQSKMQPAERNALADASLALARKVQANDQPGVQAATIPEFAANFSGIASAITTVSPKLAGKNAEVEQVYMLDASGNARNADGTFPNAEFFCTLNGRNAEADFSIPGLPPGRYAFAMVDFTGSSPWTLSMLLRQDSAGSPWKLAGLFPKEDSAAGHDGLWYWRQGRTMAASKEPWVAYIYYQQAKQLLQPAVFVSSTHLESLRSEAASALPPEIANGISPDTPLVVNGADGTAFRFFSVTPDNGLHADKLDIAIHMQMDPSITDPAVAQKRNRDAMSAFLKLHPALRENFRGMWVFSEAPNRPAVTTVAAMNEIH
;
A
#
# COMPACT_ATOMS: atom_id res chain seq x y z
N MET A 1 -26.71 -22.59 -42.92
CA MET A 1 -26.26 -22.68 -41.53
C MET A 1 -24.88 -22.04 -41.48
N LEU A 2 -24.83 -20.72 -41.26
CA LEU A 2 -23.56 -19.98 -41.18
C LEU A 2 -22.98 -20.19 -39.78
N LEU A 3 -21.83 -20.85 -39.71
CA LEU A 3 -21.04 -21.04 -38.50
C LEU A 3 -20.45 -19.69 -38.09
N THR A 4 -20.98 -19.09 -37.03
CA THR A 4 -20.33 -17.98 -36.33
C THR A 4 -19.13 -18.55 -35.56
N LEU A 5 -17.92 -18.35 -36.08
CA LEU A 5 -16.70 -18.56 -35.32
C LEU A 5 -16.71 -17.61 -34.12
N PRO A 6 -16.49 -18.08 -32.87
CA PRO A 6 -16.29 -17.19 -31.75
C PRO A 6 -15.04 -16.35 -32.02
N TYR A 7 -15.23 -15.04 -32.13
CA TYR A 7 -14.13 -14.08 -32.16
C TYR A 7 -13.42 -14.22 -30.81
N GLN A 8 -12.25 -14.85 -30.80
CA GLN A 8 -11.35 -14.80 -29.64
C GLN A 8 -10.91 -13.34 -29.53
N VAL A 9 -11.56 -12.59 -28.66
CA VAL A 9 -11.05 -11.30 -28.19
C VAL A 9 -9.66 -11.60 -27.61
N PRO A 10 -8.55 -11.02 -28.11
CA PRO A 10 -7.26 -11.21 -27.46
C PRO A 10 -7.39 -10.80 -26.00
N ALA A 11 -7.16 -11.78 -25.13
CA ALA A 11 -7.03 -11.60 -23.69
C ALA A 11 -5.94 -10.56 -23.40
N GLU A 12 -6.06 -9.87 -22.27
CA GLU A 12 -5.03 -8.94 -21.78
C GLU A 12 -3.66 -9.63 -21.80
N THR A 13 -2.65 -8.94 -22.34
CA THR A 13 -1.31 -9.53 -22.41
C THR A 13 -0.35 -8.81 -21.48
N CYS A 14 0.49 -9.59 -20.80
CA CYS A 14 1.61 -9.06 -20.04
C CYS A 14 2.94 -9.49 -20.66
N THR A 15 3.83 -8.51 -20.87
CA THR A 15 5.23 -8.78 -21.25
C THR A 15 6.16 -8.32 -20.14
N THR A 16 6.95 -9.24 -19.60
CA THR A 16 8.00 -8.94 -18.61
C THR A 16 9.17 -8.22 -19.27
N GLN A 17 9.94 -7.45 -18.49
CA GLN A 17 11.16 -6.76 -18.95
C GLN A 17 12.10 -7.63 -19.80
N SER A 18 12.28 -8.90 -19.41
CA SER A 18 13.16 -9.85 -20.10
C SER A 18 12.66 -10.30 -21.47
N LYS A 19 11.36 -10.19 -21.73
CA LYS A 19 10.71 -10.58 -23.00
C LYS A 19 10.46 -9.37 -23.93
N MET A 20 10.65 -8.14 -23.44
CA MET A 20 10.50 -6.93 -24.25
C MET A 20 11.64 -6.77 -25.27
N GLN A 21 11.33 -6.15 -26.41
CA GLN A 21 12.36 -5.71 -27.34
C GLN A 21 13.24 -4.63 -26.70
N PRO A 22 14.57 -4.61 -26.95
CA PRO A 22 15.48 -3.66 -26.31
C PRO A 22 15.06 -2.20 -26.46
N ALA A 23 14.59 -1.78 -27.64
CA ALA A 23 14.15 -0.41 -27.89
C ALA A 23 12.94 -0.02 -27.05
N GLU A 24 11.95 -0.92 -26.93
CA GLU A 24 10.74 -0.70 -26.14
C GLU A 24 11.05 -0.65 -24.65
N ARG A 25 11.84 -1.61 -24.16
CA ARG A 25 12.29 -1.66 -22.77
C ARG A 25 13.03 -0.40 -22.38
N ASN A 26 13.99 0.03 -23.21
CA ASN A 26 14.80 1.21 -22.92
C ASN A 26 13.95 2.48 -22.94
N ALA A 27 13.05 2.65 -23.91
CA ALA A 27 12.15 3.81 -23.96
C ALA A 27 11.24 3.91 -22.73
N LEU A 28 10.73 2.77 -22.24
CA LEU A 28 9.92 2.71 -21.03
C LEU A 28 10.74 2.98 -19.75
N ALA A 29 11.94 2.41 -19.64
CA ALA A 29 12.85 2.65 -18.53
C ALA A 29 13.28 4.13 -18.47
N ASP A 30 13.66 4.71 -19.61
CA ASP A 30 14.07 6.12 -19.70
C ASP A 30 12.93 7.08 -19.32
N ALA A 31 11.71 6.80 -19.78
CA ALA A 31 10.53 7.60 -19.43
C ALA A 31 10.21 7.53 -17.93
N SER A 32 10.27 6.32 -17.36
CA SER A 32 10.07 6.09 -15.92
C SER A 32 11.11 6.82 -15.08
N LEU A 33 12.39 6.71 -15.46
CA LEU A 33 13.48 7.39 -14.77
C LEU A 33 13.38 8.91 -14.88
N ALA A 34 12.99 9.43 -16.04
CA ALA A 34 12.76 10.86 -16.24
C ALA A 34 11.63 11.38 -15.35
N LEU A 35 10.50 10.67 -15.28
CA LEU A 35 9.38 10.99 -14.39
C LEU A 35 9.80 10.93 -12.92
N ALA A 36 10.50 9.87 -12.50
CA ALA A 36 10.98 9.71 -11.14
C ALA A 36 11.92 10.85 -10.72
N ARG A 37 12.82 11.29 -11.61
CA ARG A 37 13.69 12.45 -11.37
C ARG A 37 12.92 13.76 -11.25
N LYS A 38 11.81 13.93 -11.99
CA LYS A 38 10.92 15.09 -11.81
C LYS A 38 10.23 15.07 -10.46
N VAL A 39 9.75 13.91 -10.01
CA VAL A 39 9.19 13.75 -8.66
C VAL A 39 10.25 14.07 -7.60
N GLN A 40 11.47 13.54 -7.74
CA GLN A 40 12.60 13.84 -6.84
C GLN A 40 12.93 15.34 -6.79
N ALA A 41 12.86 16.04 -7.93
CA ALA A 41 13.13 17.47 -8.04
C ALA A 41 11.95 18.37 -7.60
N ASN A 42 10.82 17.80 -7.15
CA ASN A 42 9.58 18.53 -6.89
C ASN A 42 9.07 19.33 -8.13
N ASP A 43 9.35 18.86 -9.34
CA ASP A 43 8.93 19.48 -10.61
C ASP A 43 7.45 19.15 -10.92
N GLN A 44 6.54 19.71 -10.11
CA GLN A 44 5.10 19.48 -10.28
C GLN A 44 4.59 19.86 -11.67
N PRO A 45 4.96 21.02 -12.27
CA PRO A 45 4.53 21.37 -13.62
C PRO A 45 5.01 20.34 -14.66
N GLY A 46 6.25 19.87 -14.54
CA GLY A 46 6.80 18.86 -15.46
C GLY A 46 6.15 17.49 -15.29
N VAL A 47 5.82 17.06 -14.06
CA VAL A 47 5.06 15.82 -13.85
C VAL A 47 3.64 15.96 -14.39
N GLN A 48 2.97 17.09 -14.15
CA GLN A 48 1.62 17.34 -14.65
C GLN A 48 1.57 17.32 -16.19
N ALA A 49 2.55 17.94 -16.85
CA ALA A 49 2.67 17.91 -18.32
C ALA A 49 2.91 16.50 -18.88
N ALA A 50 3.54 15.62 -18.09
CA ALA A 50 3.79 14.23 -18.43
C ALA A 50 2.72 13.26 -17.87
N THR A 51 1.58 13.76 -17.39
CA THR A 51 0.46 12.97 -16.87
C THR A 51 -0.65 12.85 -17.93
N ILE A 52 -1.40 11.74 -17.92
CA ILE A 52 -2.56 11.58 -18.81
C ILE A 52 -3.58 12.72 -18.60
N PRO A 53 -4.30 13.18 -19.64
CA PRO A 53 -5.20 14.33 -19.54
C PRO A 53 -6.21 14.25 -18.40
N GLU A 54 -6.76 13.06 -18.15
CA GLU A 54 -7.77 12.78 -17.14
C GLU A 54 -7.28 13.09 -15.72
N PHE A 55 -5.99 12.82 -15.45
CA PHE A 55 -5.36 13.05 -14.16
C PHE A 55 -4.64 14.39 -14.10
N ALA A 56 -4.14 14.91 -15.23
CA ALA A 56 -3.57 16.24 -15.31
C ALA A 56 -4.61 17.34 -14.99
N ALA A 57 -5.89 17.12 -15.37
CA ALA A 57 -7.00 18.00 -15.02
C ALA A 57 -7.33 18.01 -13.51
N ASN A 58 -7.00 16.92 -12.79
CA ASN A 58 -7.28 16.73 -11.36
C ASN A 58 -6.00 16.39 -10.58
N PHE A 59 -4.95 17.18 -10.80
CA PHE A 59 -3.58 16.84 -10.40
C PHE A 59 -3.27 17.00 -8.89
N SER A 60 -4.21 17.52 -8.08
CA SER A 60 -3.97 17.88 -6.67
C SER A 60 -3.47 16.72 -5.80
N GLY A 61 -4.03 15.52 -5.99
CA GLY A 61 -3.59 14.32 -5.26
C GLY A 61 -2.13 13.95 -5.59
N ILE A 62 -1.77 13.99 -6.88
CA ILE A 62 -0.40 13.71 -7.34
C ILE A 62 0.57 14.81 -6.85
N ALA A 63 0.17 16.08 -6.94
CA ALA A 63 0.98 17.20 -6.43
C ALA A 63 1.26 17.10 -4.92
N SER A 64 0.26 16.69 -4.13
CA SER A 64 0.43 16.44 -2.69
C SER A 64 1.41 15.30 -2.40
N ALA A 65 1.30 14.20 -3.16
CA ALA A 65 2.24 13.09 -3.06
C ALA A 65 3.67 13.52 -3.41
N ILE A 66 3.87 14.30 -4.49
CA ILE A 66 5.19 14.83 -4.87
C ILE A 66 5.76 15.74 -3.76
N THR A 67 4.94 16.63 -3.21
CA THR A 67 5.35 17.54 -2.12
C THR A 67 5.82 16.75 -0.89
N THR A 68 5.11 15.68 -0.56
CA THR A 68 5.40 14.84 0.61
C THR A 68 6.66 13.99 0.41
N VAL A 69 6.88 13.50 -0.81
CA VAL A 69 7.90 12.48 -1.09
C VAL A 69 9.21 13.08 -1.60
N SER A 70 9.17 14.18 -2.37
CA SER A 70 10.39 14.78 -2.95
C SER A 70 11.51 15.08 -1.94
N PRO A 71 11.25 15.60 -0.71
CA PRO A 71 12.33 15.83 0.26
C PRO A 71 12.98 14.53 0.72
N LYS A 72 12.21 13.43 0.74
CA LYS A 72 12.68 12.10 1.15
C LYS A 72 13.53 11.45 0.06
N LEU A 73 13.38 11.85 -1.20
CA LEU A 73 14.17 11.36 -2.33
C LEU A 73 15.44 12.20 -2.59
N ALA A 74 15.55 13.39 -1.99
CA ALA A 74 16.63 14.32 -2.26
C ALA A 74 18.02 13.70 -2.06
N GLY A 75 18.91 13.87 -3.04
CA GLY A 75 20.29 13.37 -2.99
C GLY A 75 20.46 11.86 -3.19
N LYS A 76 19.38 11.09 -3.37
CA LYS A 76 19.43 9.65 -3.67
C LYS A 76 19.63 9.40 -5.16
N ASN A 77 20.26 8.27 -5.50
CA ASN A 77 20.37 7.83 -6.88
C ASN A 77 19.11 7.04 -7.26
N ALA A 78 18.48 7.44 -8.37
CA ALA A 78 17.34 6.76 -8.96
C ALA A 78 17.79 5.70 -9.97
N GLU A 79 17.28 4.49 -9.86
CA GLU A 79 17.54 3.37 -10.76
C GLU A 79 16.23 2.65 -11.10
N VAL A 80 16.06 2.24 -12.37
CA VAL A 80 14.89 1.46 -12.77
C VAL A 80 15.11 0.00 -12.36
N GLU A 81 14.31 -0.48 -11.43
CA GLU A 81 14.37 -1.87 -10.95
C GLU A 81 13.75 -2.81 -11.99
N GLN A 82 12.50 -2.53 -12.36
CA GLN A 82 11.73 -3.41 -13.24
C GLN A 82 10.65 -2.66 -14.01
N VAL A 83 10.39 -3.13 -15.24
CA VAL A 83 9.27 -2.68 -16.07
C VAL A 83 8.43 -3.84 -16.61
N TYR A 84 7.12 -3.59 -16.73
CA TYR A 84 6.12 -4.51 -17.27
C TYR A 84 5.30 -3.79 -18.33
N MET A 85 5.00 -4.47 -19.43
CA MET A 85 4.10 -4.00 -20.47
C MET A 85 2.76 -4.69 -20.29
N LEU A 86 1.69 -3.89 -20.22
CA LEU A 86 0.33 -4.33 -19.94
C LEU A 86 -0.55 -3.89 -21.11
N ASP A 87 -0.88 -4.81 -22.02
CA ASP A 87 -1.70 -4.50 -23.19
C ASP A 87 -3.16 -4.88 -22.96
N ALA A 88 -4.00 -3.86 -22.79
CA ALA A 88 -5.45 -3.97 -22.67
C ALA A 88 -6.17 -3.51 -23.95
N SER A 89 -5.50 -3.42 -25.10
CA SER A 89 -6.10 -2.92 -26.35
C SER A 89 -7.32 -3.74 -26.79
N GLY A 90 -7.42 -5.00 -26.37
CA GLY A 90 -8.56 -5.88 -26.59
C GLY A 90 -9.77 -5.64 -25.69
N ASN A 91 -9.68 -4.79 -24.67
CA ASN A 91 -10.76 -4.58 -23.70
C ASN A 91 -11.98 -3.94 -24.36
N ALA A 92 -13.07 -4.69 -24.42
CA ALA A 92 -14.38 -4.20 -24.86
C ALA A 92 -15.18 -3.69 -23.65
N ARG A 93 -16.10 -2.76 -23.90
CA ARG A 93 -17.07 -2.36 -22.86
C ARG A 93 -18.01 -3.53 -22.54
N ASN A 94 -18.36 -3.64 -21.26
CA ASN A 94 -19.48 -4.44 -20.78
C ASN A 94 -20.80 -3.95 -21.39
N ALA A 95 -21.85 -4.78 -21.31
CA ALA A 95 -23.18 -4.45 -21.83
C ALA A 95 -23.80 -3.19 -21.18
N ASP A 96 -23.36 -2.83 -19.97
CA ASP A 96 -23.76 -1.62 -19.23
C ASP A 96 -22.94 -0.37 -19.60
N GLY A 97 -22.00 -0.49 -20.54
CA GLY A 97 -21.12 0.59 -20.98
C GLY A 97 -19.87 0.80 -20.11
N THR A 98 -19.70 0.04 -19.03
CA THR A 98 -18.48 0.09 -18.18
C THR A 98 -17.33 -0.67 -18.83
N PHE A 99 -16.10 -0.46 -18.37
CA PHE A 99 -14.97 -1.32 -18.74
C PHE A 99 -14.84 -2.47 -17.73
N PRO A 100 -14.50 -3.69 -18.18
CA PRO A 100 -14.23 -4.80 -17.29
C PRO A 100 -12.98 -4.54 -16.43
N ASN A 101 -12.80 -5.37 -15.40
CA ASN A 101 -11.52 -5.44 -14.69
C ASN A 101 -10.50 -6.07 -15.63
N ALA A 102 -9.34 -5.43 -15.77
CA ALA A 102 -8.24 -5.98 -16.56
C ALA A 102 -7.33 -6.83 -15.67
N GLU A 103 -7.07 -8.07 -16.09
CA GLU A 103 -6.18 -9.00 -15.40
C GLU A 103 -4.96 -9.33 -16.26
N PHE A 104 -3.77 -8.97 -15.81
CA PHE A 104 -2.53 -9.21 -16.52
C PHE A 104 -1.68 -10.22 -15.77
N PHE A 105 -1.41 -11.38 -16.38
CA PHE A 105 -0.62 -12.45 -15.78
C PHE A 105 0.80 -12.49 -16.38
N CYS A 106 1.78 -11.98 -15.64
CA CYS A 106 3.17 -11.88 -16.12
C CYS A 106 3.95 -13.14 -15.73
N THR A 107 3.83 -14.19 -16.55
CA THR A 107 4.52 -15.45 -16.30
C THR A 107 5.96 -15.44 -16.82
N LEU A 108 6.89 -15.90 -15.98
CA LEU A 108 8.25 -16.21 -16.39
C LEU A 108 8.31 -17.68 -16.81
N ASN A 109 8.59 -17.95 -18.09
CA ASN A 109 8.79 -19.30 -18.65
C ASN A 109 7.65 -20.31 -18.39
N GLY A 110 6.38 -19.86 -18.41
CA GLY A 110 5.22 -20.75 -18.27
C GLY A 110 5.05 -21.37 -16.87
N ARG A 111 5.75 -20.83 -15.86
CA ARG A 111 5.57 -21.16 -14.44
C ARG A 111 4.81 -20.03 -13.73
N ASN A 112 4.51 -20.26 -12.44
CA ASN A 112 3.95 -19.30 -11.47
C ASN A 112 4.24 -17.85 -11.84
N ALA A 113 3.19 -17.01 -11.82
CA ALA A 113 3.33 -15.59 -12.16
C ALA A 113 4.38 -14.89 -11.29
N GLU A 114 5.28 -14.18 -11.97
CA GLU A 114 6.29 -13.33 -11.34
C GLU A 114 5.60 -12.10 -10.72
N ALA A 115 4.65 -11.53 -11.46
CA ALA A 115 3.72 -10.51 -11.02
C ALA A 115 2.39 -10.64 -11.75
N ASP A 116 1.30 -10.30 -11.06
CA ASP A 116 -0.04 -10.20 -11.62
C ASP A 116 -0.59 -8.80 -11.34
N PHE A 117 -1.34 -8.24 -12.29
CA PHE A 117 -1.96 -6.93 -12.16
C PHE A 117 -3.47 -7.04 -12.33
N SER A 118 -4.22 -6.58 -11.34
CA SER A 118 -5.70 -6.55 -11.39
C SER A 118 -6.18 -5.11 -11.28
N ILE A 119 -6.48 -4.48 -12.42
CA ILE A 119 -6.82 -3.05 -12.50
C ILE A 119 -8.31 -2.89 -12.86
N PRO A 120 -9.16 -2.43 -11.92
CA PRO A 120 -10.58 -2.27 -12.16
C PRO A 120 -10.90 -1.19 -13.20
N GLY A 121 -11.84 -1.47 -14.09
CA GLY A 121 -12.38 -0.47 -15.02
C GLY A 121 -11.36 0.12 -16.00
N LEU A 122 -10.33 -0.63 -16.38
CA LEU A 122 -9.25 -0.15 -17.23
C LEU A 122 -9.72 -0.01 -18.69
N PRO A 123 -9.70 1.20 -19.28
CA PRO A 123 -10.03 1.39 -20.69
C PRO A 123 -9.07 0.63 -21.61
N PRO A 124 -9.46 0.33 -22.86
CA PRO A 124 -8.55 -0.23 -23.82
C PRO A 124 -7.39 0.72 -24.12
N GLY A 125 -6.20 0.16 -24.15
CA GLY A 125 -4.98 0.91 -24.39
C GLY A 125 -3.73 0.13 -24.02
N ARG A 126 -2.59 0.76 -24.28
CA ARG A 126 -1.28 0.23 -23.91
C ARG A 126 -0.81 0.89 -22.62
N TYR A 127 -0.57 0.06 -21.61
CA TYR A 127 -0.15 0.46 -20.29
C TYR A 127 1.20 -0.14 -19.96
N ALA A 128 1.85 0.41 -18.95
CA ALA A 128 3.05 -0.15 -18.38
C ALA A 128 3.09 0.06 -16.88
N PHE A 129 3.73 -0.84 -16.16
CA PHE A 129 4.05 -0.67 -14.75
C PHE A 129 5.56 -0.62 -14.57
N ALA A 130 6.05 0.39 -13.88
CA ALA A 130 7.48 0.60 -13.66
C ALA A 130 7.77 0.84 -12.19
N MET A 131 8.86 0.25 -11.70
CA MET A 131 9.40 0.45 -10.36
C MET A 131 10.76 1.15 -10.48
N VAL A 132 10.91 2.28 -9.79
CA VAL A 132 12.15 3.05 -9.75
C VAL A 132 12.60 3.20 -8.31
N ASP A 133 13.76 2.65 -7.99
CA ASP A 133 14.33 2.63 -6.66
C ASP A 133 15.26 3.82 -6.41
N PHE A 134 15.23 4.29 -5.17
CA PHE A 134 16.07 5.35 -4.64
C PHE A 134 16.88 4.81 -3.47
N THR A 135 18.13 4.44 -3.77
CA THR A 135 19.05 3.85 -2.80
C THR A 135 19.52 4.86 -1.74
N GLY A 136 19.89 4.36 -0.56
CA GLY A 136 20.44 5.16 0.55
C GLY A 136 20.10 4.56 1.91
N SER A 137 20.34 5.31 2.99
CA SER A 137 20.03 4.88 4.38
C SER A 137 18.54 4.70 4.70
N SER A 138 17.67 5.25 3.84
CA SER A 138 16.21 5.07 3.89
C SER A 138 15.76 4.81 2.44
N PRO A 139 15.73 3.57 1.96
CA PRO A 139 15.38 3.26 0.57
C PRO A 139 13.91 3.56 0.28
N TRP A 140 13.64 3.98 -0.96
CA TRP A 140 12.30 4.30 -1.46
C TRP A 140 12.10 3.73 -2.86
N THR A 141 10.90 3.22 -3.14
CA THR A 141 10.47 2.88 -4.50
C THR A 141 9.37 3.82 -4.95
N LEU A 142 9.50 4.32 -6.18
CA LEU A 142 8.39 4.93 -6.93
C LEU A 142 7.83 3.90 -7.90
N SER A 143 6.67 3.34 -7.58
CA SER A 143 5.88 2.53 -8.49
C SER A 143 4.97 3.43 -9.33
N MET A 144 4.94 3.22 -10.65
CA MET A 144 4.19 4.06 -11.58
C MET A 144 3.39 3.21 -12.56
N LEU A 145 2.11 3.55 -12.71
CA LEU A 145 1.32 3.11 -13.85
C LEU A 145 1.49 4.16 -14.95
N LEU A 146 1.82 3.72 -16.15
CA LEU A 146 2.04 4.56 -17.33
C LEU A 146 1.07 4.16 -18.45
N ARG A 147 0.71 5.12 -19.30
CA ARG A 147 -0.13 4.90 -20.49
C ARG A 147 0.52 5.50 -21.73
N GLN A 148 0.40 4.80 -22.85
CA GLN A 148 0.60 5.36 -24.19
C GLN A 148 -0.75 5.59 -24.85
N ASP A 149 -0.96 6.80 -25.37
CA ASP A 149 -2.18 7.15 -26.10
C ASP A 149 -2.19 6.50 -27.50
N SER A 150 -1.00 6.29 -28.10
CA SER A 150 -0.81 5.53 -29.33
C SER A 150 0.60 4.91 -29.39
N ALA A 151 0.79 3.91 -30.25
CA ALA A 151 2.10 3.29 -30.42
C ALA A 151 3.15 4.33 -30.83
N GLY A 152 4.22 4.46 -30.04
CA GLY A 152 5.29 5.44 -30.26
C GLY A 152 5.02 6.83 -29.67
N SER A 153 3.85 7.08 -29.07
CA SER A 153 3.65 8.29 -28.27
C SER A 153 4.50 8.25 -26.99
N PRO A 154 4.82 9.40 -26.38
CA PRO A 154 5.45 9.43 -25.07
C PRO A 154 4.63 8.63 -24.04
N TRP A 155 5.33 7.94 -23.13
CA TRP A 155 4.71 7.36 -21.94
C TRP A 155 4.29 8.48 -20.99
N LYS A 156 3.04 8.44 -20.54
CA LYS A 156 2.48 9.42 -19.60
C LYS A 156 2.10 8.74 -18.29
N LEU A 157 2.25 9.46 -17.19
CA LEU A 157 1.86 9.03 -15.86
C LEU A 157 0.34 8.83 -15.79
N ALA A 158 -0.07 7.64 -15.38
CA ALA A 158 -1.44 7.21 -15.15
C ALA A 158 -1.66 6.69 -13.72
N GLY A 159 -0.67 6.83 -12.83
CA GLY A 159 -0.75 6.48 -11.42
C GLY A 159 0.62 6.55 -10.75
N LEU A 160 0.70 7.07 -9.54
CA LEU A 160 1.93 7.24 -8.77
C LEU A 160 1.76 6.62 -7.38
N PHE A 161 2.62 5.68 -7.02
CA PHE A 161 2.58 4.89 -5.80
C PHE A 161 3.97 4.93 -5.13
N PRO A 162 4.27 6.00 -4.37
CA PRO A 162 5.51 6.11 -3.63
C PRO A 162 5.45 5.29 -2.34
N LYS A 163 6.51 4.57 -2.00
CA LYS A 163 6.62 3.86 -0.72
C LYS A 163 8.04 3.85 -0.16
N GLU A 164 8.13 3.73 1.16
CA GLU A 164 9.36 3.36 1.86
C GLU A 164 9.61 1.86 1.66
N ASP A 165 10.88 1.45 1.52
CA ASP A 165 11.23 0.03 1.41
C ASP A 165 11.71 -0.59 2.72
N SER A 166 11.82 0.25 3.76
CA SER A 166 12.16 -0.17 5.10
C SER A 166 11.35 0.58 6.14
N ALA A 167 11.04 -0.09 7.25
CA ALA A 167 10.48 0.52 8.44
C ALA A 167 11.29 0.08 9.67
N ALA A 168 11.56 1.01 10.59
CA ALA A 168 12.42 0.78 11.74
C ALA A 168 13.74 0.01 11.44
N GLY A 169 14.40 0.34 10.31
CA GLY A 169 15.66 -0.28 9.90
C GLY A 169 15.55 -1.67 9.27
N HIS A 170 14.35 -2.16 8.99
CA HIS A 170 14.10 -3.50 8.46
C HIS A 170 13.27 -3.47 7.17
N ASP A 171 13.60 -4.38 6.24
CA ASP A 171 12.85 -4.58 5.00
C ASP A 171 11.60 -5.46 5.23
N GLY A 172 10.74 -5.53 4.21
CA GLY A 172 9.52 -6.33 4.27
C GLY A 172 9.75 -7.84 4.44
N LEU A 173 10.88 -8.39 3.97
CA LEU A 173 11.20 -9.82 4.15
C LEU A 173 11.59 -10.14 5.60
N TRP A 174 12.24 -9.20 6.28
CA TRP A 174 12.52 -9.28 7.70
C TRP A 174 11.21 -9.32 8.49
N TYR A 175 10.30 -8.39 8.22
CA TYR A 175 8.98 -8.38 8.90
C TYR A 175 8.18 -9.65 8.62
N TRP A 176 8.25 -10.18 7.40
CA TRP A 176 7.61 -11.45 7.07
C TRP A 176 8.18 -12.60 7.91
N ARG A 177 9.51 -12.71 8.02
CA ARG A 177 10.16 -13.72 8.87
C ARG A 177 9.78 -13.54 10.34
N GLN A 178 9.76 -12.33 10.86
CA GLN A 178 9.35 -12.09 12.24
C GLN A 178 7.87 -12.40 12.48
N GLY A 179 6.99 -12.09 11.53
CA GLY A 179 5.58 -12.48 11.58
C GLY A 179 5.40 -13.99 11.75
N ARG A 180 6.18 -14.79 11.02
CA ARG A 180 6.23 -16.27 11.18
C ARG A 180 6.72 -16.68 12.56
N THR A 181 7.80 -16.06 13.05
CA THR A 181 8.34 -16.35 14.39
C THR A 181 7.31 -16.06 15.48
N MET A 182 6.63 -14.91 15.41
CA MET A 182 5.62 -14.52 16.40
C MET A 182 4.37 -15.41 16.34
N ALA A 183 3.95 -15.81 15.13
CA ALA A 183 2.86 -16.76 14.96
C ALA A 183 3.19 -18.12 15.60
N ALA A 184 4.40 -18.63 15.39
CA ALA A 184 4.88 -19.87 16.00
C ALA A 184 4.96 -19.78 17.53
N SER A 185 5.32 -18.61 18.06
CA SER A 185 5.35 -18.30 19.50
C SER A 185 3.97 -18.05 20.11
N LYS A 186 2.88 -18.14 19.33
CA LYS A 186 1.50 -17.86 19.77
C LYS A 186 1.29 -16.42 20.25
N GLU A 187 1.96 -15.47 19.60
CA GLU A 187 1.80 -14.02 19.82
C GLU A 187 1.04 -13.39 18.64
N PRO A 188 -0.28 -13.63 18.51
CA PRO A 188 -1.02 -13.33 17.28
C PRO A 188 -1.07 -11.84 16.95
N TRP A 189 -1.09 -10.94 17.95
CA TRP A 189 -1.09 -9.51 17.70
C TRP A 189 0.25 -8.98 17.19
N VAL A 190 1.36 -9.48 17.73
CA VAL A 190 2.69 -9.11 17.22
C VAL A 190 2.84 -9.66 15.80
N ALA A 191 2.45 -10.91 15.57
CA ALA A 191 2.48 -11.54 14.25
C ALA A 191 1.65 -10.75 13.23
N TYR A 192 0.40 -10.42 13.58
CA TYR A 192 -0.50 -9.63 12.76
C TYR A 192 0.12 -8.29 12.34
N ILE A 193 0.63 -7.51 13.29
CA ILE A 193 1.22 -6.20 13.00
C ILE A 193 2.46 -6.34 12.11
N TYR A 194 3.32 -7.33 12.35
CA TYR A 194 4.48 -7.61 11.49
C TYR A 194 4.10 -8.07 10.08
N TYR A 195 3.08 -8.93 9.93
CA TYR A 195 2.57 -9.30 8.61
C TYR A 195 1.98 -8.10 7.87
N GLN A 196 1.31 -7.18 8.56
CA GLN A 196 0.79 -5.95 7.95
C GLN A 196 1.93 -5.04 7.48
N GLN A 197 3.00 -4.90 8.28
CA GLN A 197 4.18 -4.13 7.86
C GLN A 197 4.88 -4.79 6.67
N ALA A 198 5.01 -6.12 6.68
CA ALA A 198 5.58 -6.87 5.56
C ALA A 198 4.78 -6.63 4.27
N LYS A 199 3.45 -6.70 4.33
CA LYS A 199 2.57 -6.41 3.18
C LYS A 199 2.76 -4.99 2.67
N GLN A 200 2.81 -4.00 3.55
CA GLN A 200 3.02 -2.60 3.17
C GLN A 200 4.35 -2.37 2.45
N LEU A 201 5.43 -3.01 2.90
CA LEU A 201 6.76 -2.83 2.31
C LEU A 201 6.96 -3.65 1.02
N LEU A 202 6.38 -4.84 0.94
CA LEU A 202 6.57 -5.77 -0.18
C LEU A 202 5.59 -5.54 -1.34
N GLN A 203 4.44 -4.92 -1.11
CA GLN A 203 3.45 -4.67 -2.16
C GLN A 203 3.77 -3.35 -2.90
N PRO A 204 4.13 -3.37 -4.20
CA PRO A 204 4.50 -2.16 -4.93
C PRO A 204 3.32 -1.21 -5.16
N ALA A 205 2.14 -1.77 -5.44
CA ALA A 205 0.88 -1.04 -5.52
C ALA A 205 -0.29 -1.99 -5.21
N VAL A 206 -1.44 -1.43 -4.81
CA VAL A 206 -2.61 -2.21 -4.34
C VAL A 206 -3.18 -3.19 -5.37
N PHE A 207 -2.98 -2.93 -6.67
CA PHE A 207 -3.42 -3.78 -7.77
C PHE A 207 -2.36 -4.81 -8.22
N VAL A 208 -1.18 -4.82 -7.58
CA VAL A 208 -0.10 -5.76 -7.88
C VAL A 208 -0.16 -6.93 -6.91
N SER A 209 -0.08 -8.14 -7.46
CA SER A 209 0.04 -9.40 -6.73
C SER A 209 1.20 -10.22 -7.28
N SER A 210 1.58 -11.27 -6.57
CA SER A 210 2.55 -12.28 -6.99
C SER A 210 2.34 -13.54 -6.15
N THR A 211 2.98 -14.64 -6.52
CA THR A 211 2.95 -15.86 -5.71
C THR A 211 3.54 -15.67 -4.30
N HIS A 212 4.53 -14.80 -4.15
CA HIS A 212 5.08 -14.46 -2.83
C HIS A 212 4.09 -13.61 -2.02
N LEU A 213 3.44 -12.62 -2.64
CA LEU A 213 2.44 -11.80 -1.96
C LEU A 213 1.19 -12.61 -1.57
N GLU A 214 0.81 -13.62 -2.38
CA GLU A 214 -0.26 -14.55 -2.02
C GLU A 214 0.14 -15.45 -0.86
N SER A 215 1.37 -15.97 -0.85
CA SER A 215 1.89 -16.74 0.29
C SER A 215 1.89 -15.92 1.58
N LEU A 216 2.38 -14.68 1.51
CA LEU A 216 2.33 -13.73 2.62
C LEU A 216 0.89 -13.48 3.10
N ARG A 217 -0.06 -13.27 2.18
CA ARG A 217 -1.48 -13.05 2.50
C ARG A 217 -2.10 -14.27 3.18
N SER A 218 -1.84 -15.47 2.67
CA SER A 218 -2.34 -16.73 3.22
C SER A 218 -1.81 -16.99 4.64
N GLU A 219 -0.51 -16.77 4.85
CA GLU A 219 0.12 -16.90 6.18
C GLU A 219 -0.42 -15.86 7.16
N ALA A 220 -0.57 -14.60 6.72
CA ALA A 220 -1.12 -13.53 7.54
C ALA A 220 -2.58 -13.83 7.95
N ALA A 221 -3.40 -14.34 7.02
CA ALA A 221 -4.78 -14.73 7.30
C ALA A 221 -4.85 -15.88 8.31
N SER A 222 -3.95 -16.86 8.19
CA SER A 222 -3.88 -18.00 9.11
C SER A 222 -3.39 -17.62 10.51
N ALA A 223 -2.69 -16.50 10.64
CA ALA A 223 -2.16 -15.97 11.90
C ALA A 223 -3.00 -14.83 12.50
N LEU A 224 -4.21 -14.57 11.99
CA LEU A 224 -5.07 -13.51 12.52
C LEU A 224 -5.41 -13.75 14.00
N PRO A 225 -5.39 -12.70 14.86
CA PRO A 225 -5.95 -12.77 16.18
C PRO A 225 -7.43 -13.20 16.10
N PRO A 226 -7.87 -14.21 16.87
CA PRO A 226 -9.23 -14.74 16.79
C PRO A 226 -10.33 -13.68 16.93
N GLU A 227 -10.10 -12.67 17.76
CA GLU A 227 -11.00 -11.55 18.00
C GLU A 227 -11.22 -10.62 16.80
N ILE A 228 -10.32 -10.67 15.80
CA ILE A 228 -10.43 -9.89 14.56
C ILE A 228 -10.50 -10.78 13.31
N ALA A 229 -10.77 -12.09 13.46
CA ALA A 229 -10.82 -13.03 12.34
C ALA A 229 -11.86 -12.64 11.26
N ASN A 230 -12.93 -11.94 11.66
CA ASN A 230 -13.97 -11.43 10.76
C ASN A 230 -13.70 -10.01 10.25
N GLY A 231 -12.50 -9.47 10.52
CA GLY A 231 -12.17 -8.07 10.29
C GLY A 231 -12.71 -7.14 11.37
N ILE A 232 -12.21 -5.90 11.35
CA ILE A 232 -12.69 -4.80 12.18
C ILE A 232 -13.00 -3.59 11.29
N SER A 233 -14.05 -2.87 11.63
CA SER A 233 -14.51 -1.67 10.91
C SER A 233 -15.31 -0.77 11.86
N PRO A 234 -15.68 0.45 11.46
CA PRO A 234 -16.58 1.28 12.27
C PRO A 234 -17.90 0.57 12.60
N ASP A 235 -18.43 -0.26 11.70
CA ASP A 235 -19.68 -0.98 11.94
C ASP A 235 -19.49 -2.27 12.75
N THR A 236 -18.28 -2.84 12.71
CA THR A 236 -17.91 -4.06 13.46
C THR A 236 -16.60 -3.83 14.22
N PRO A 237 -16.62 -3.03 15.29
CA PRO A 237 -15.40 -2.71 16.03
C PRO A 237 -14.99 -3.87 16.96
N LEU A 238 -13.68 -4.02 17.16
CA LEU A 238 -13.13 -4.78 18.27
C LEU A 238 -13.44 -4.04 19.58
N VAL A 239 -14.17 -4.72 20.47
CA VAL A 239 -14.51 -4.17 21.79
C VAL A 239 -13.49 -4.61 22.82
N VAL A 240 -12.76 -3.66 23.38
CA VAL A 240 -11.80 -3.87 24.47
C VAL A 240 -12.37 -3.24 25.74
N ASN A 241 -12.45 -4.00 26.83
CA ASN A 241 -12.99 -3.50 28.08
C ASN A 241 -11.87 -3.07 29.04
N GLY A 242 -12.00 -1.86 29.58
CA GLY A 242 -11.18 -1.35 30.66
C GLY A 242 -11.43 -2.07 31.99
N ALA A 243 -10.57 -1.82 32.97
CA ALA A 243 -10.69 -2.43 34.30
C ALA A 243 -11.97 -2.01 35.06
N ASP A 244 -12.51 -0.85 34.71
CA ASP A 244 -13.77 -0.27 35.22
C ASP A 244 -15.01 -0.74 34.43
N GLY A 245 -14.84 -1.62 33.43
CA GLY A 245 -15.92 -2.06 32.53
C GLY A 245 -16.21 -1.11 31.37
N THR A 246 -15.45 -0.02 31.23
CA THR A 246 -15.59 0.91 30.10
C THR A 246 -15.22 0.21 28.80
N ALA A 247 -16.13 0.24 27.80
CA ALA A 247 -15.87 -0.33 26.48
C ALA A 247 -15.15 0.67 25.56
N PHE A 248 -14.06 0.23 24.95
CA PHE A 248 -13.34 0.92 23.87
C PHE A 248 -13.61 0.18 22.55
N ARG A 249 -13.95 0.92 21.49
CA ARG A 249 -14.38 0.36 20.19
C ARG A 249 -13.35 0.66 19.13
N PHE A 250 -12.43 -0.27 18.90
CA PHE A 250 -11.35 -0.14 17.93
C PHE A 250 -11.81 -0.61 16.56
N PHE A 251 -11.57 0.18 15.52
CA PHE A 251 -11.92 -0.20 14.14
C PHE A 251 -10.72 -0.26 13.21
N SER A 252 -9.52 0.07 13.70
CA SER A 252 -8.26 -0.17 13.00
C SER A 252 -7.15 -0.39 14.03
N VAL A 253 -6.27 -1.34 13.74
CA VAL A 253 -5.00 -1.57 14.43
C VAL A 253 -3.95 -1.88 13.37
N THR A 254 -2.94 -1.02 13.24
CA THR A 254 -1.93 -1.09 12.17
C THR A 254 -0.54 -0.75 12.70
N PRO A 255 0.54 -1.20 12.04
CA PRO A 255 1.89 -0.68 12.32
C PRO A 255 1.96 0.81 11.97
N ASP A 256 2.79 1.54 12.69
CA ASP A 256 3.14 2.93 12.39
C ASP A 256 4.67 3.13 12.43
N ASN A 257 5.21 3.76 11.39
CA ASN A 257 6.62 4.11 11.26
C ASN A 257 6.83 5.65 11.23
N GLY A 258 5.84 6.43 11.64
CA GLY A 258 5.82 7.89 11.48
C GLY A 258 6.94 8.62 12.23
N LEU A 259 7.50 8.00 13.28
CA LEU A 259 8.62 8.55 14.05
C LEU A 259 10.00 8.11 13.55
N HIS A 260 10.07 7.21 12.56
CA HIS A 260 11.32 6.66 12.02
C HIS A 260 12.31 6.20 13.12
N ALA A 261 11.78 5.53 14.15
CA ALA A 261 12.55 5.05 15.30
C ALA A 261 13.17 3.66 15.04
N ASP A 262 13.85 3.11 16.04
CA ASP A 262 14.45 1.77 16.04
C ASP A 262 13.42 0.63 16.15
N LYS A 263 12.18 0.95 16.54
CA LYS A 263 11.04 0.05 16.57
C LYS A 263 9.79 0.77 16.06
N LEU A 264 8.85 -0.01 15.50
CA LEU A 264 7.53 0.48 15.10
C LEU A 264 6.70 0.92 16.31
N ASP A 265 5.81 1.87 16.07
CA ASP A 265 4.66 2.13 16.93
C ASP A 265 3.44 1.33 16.43
N ILE A 266 2.38 1.31 17.24
CA ILE A 266 1.08 0.76 16.88
C ILE A 266 0.09 1.91 16.75
N ALA A 267 -0.55 2.06 15.59
CA ALA A 267 -1.66 2.98 15.40
C ALA A 267 -2.99 2.26 15.62
N ILE A 268 -3.84 2.83 16.49
CA ILE A 268 -5.19 2.37 16.77
C ILE A 268 -6.18 3.49 16.48
N HIS A 269 -7.17 3.21 15.65
CA HIS A 269 -8.30 4.10 15.46
C HIS A 269 -9.50 3.59 16.25
N MET A 270 -10.13 4.47 17.04
CA MET A 270 -11.28 4.12 17.86
C MET A 270 -12.44 5.10 17.71
N GLN A 271 -13.64 4.60 17.95
CA GLN A 271 -14.83 5.44 18.03
C GLN A 271 -14.81 6.29 19.29
N MET A 272 -15.06 7.58 19.12
CA MET A 272 -15.28 8.53 20.19
C MET A 272 -16.76 8.87 20.29
N ASP A 273 -17.29 8.82 21.52
CA ASP A 273 -18.64 9.30 21.79
C ASP A 273 -18.73 10.79 21.40
N PRO A 274 -19.67 11.19 20.54
CA PRO A 274 -19.78 12.58 20.12
C PRO A 274 -20.01 13.58 21.26
N SER A 275 -20.53 13.14 22.42
CA SER A 275 -20.71 13.97 23.61
C SER A 275 -19.39 14.37 24.28
N ILE A 276 -18.29 13.66 24.00
CA ILE A 276 -16.96 14.04 24.48
C ILE A 276 -16.47 15.20 23.62
N THR A 277 -16.45 16.39 24.20
CA THR A 277 -16.00 17.64 23.56
C THR A 277 -14.73 18.19 24.17
N ASP A 278 -14.39 17.81 25.40
CA ASP A 278 -13.17 18.21 26.10
C ASP A 278 -11.98 17.36 25.62
N PRO A 279 -10.94 17.98 25.01
CA PRO A 279 -9.74 17.28 24.58
C PRO A 279 -9.00 16.55 25.71
N ALA A 280 -9.01 17.07 26.94
CA ALA A 280 -8.34 16.43 28.07
C ALA A 280 -9.04 15.14 28.49
N VAL A 281 -10.37 15.12 28.45
CA VAL A 281 -11.18 13.92 28.69
C VAL A 281 -10.93 12.89 27.60
N ALA A 282 -10.90 13.31 26.33
CA ALA A 282 -10.60 12.43 25.20
C ALA A 282 -9.17 11.85 25.27
N GLN A 283 -8.15 12.65 25.64
CA GLN A 283 -6.78 12.19 25.82
C GLN A 283 -6.65 11.19 26.97
N LYS A 284 -7.31 11.44 28.11
CA LYS A 284 -7.35 10.48 29.21
C LYS A 284 -7.98 9.16 28.74
N ARG A 285 -9.10 9.24 28.02
CA ARG A 285 -9.77 8.06 27.45
C ARG A 285 -8.87 7.29 26.49
N ASN A 286 -8.08 7.98 25.66
CA ASN A 286 -7.10 7.35 24.80
C ASN A 286 -6.03 6.58 25.60
N ARG A 287 -5.49 7.18 26.67
CA ARG A 287 -4.53 6.51 27.56
C ARG A 287 -5.15 5.27 28.23
N ASP A 288 -6.38 5.39 28.74
CA ASP A 288 -7.09 4.26 29.34
C ASP A 288 -7.30 3.12 28.31
N ALA A 289 -7.57 3.45 27.05
CA ALA A 289 -7.71 2.48 25.96
C ALA A 289 -6.39 1.77 25.63
N MET A 290 -5.27 2.50 25.60
CA MET A 290 -3.92 1.92 25.43
C MET A 290 -3.62 0.91 26.54
N SER A 291 -3.88 1.29 27.79
CA SER A 291 -3.69 0.43 28.95
C SER A 291 -4.55 -0.84 28.87
N ALA A 292 -5.83 -0.70 28.50
CA ALA A 292 -6.73 -1.83 28.34
C ALA A 292 -6.25 -2.81 27.26
N PHE A 293 -5.76 -2.30 26.13
CA PHE A 293 -5.23 -3.13 25.04
C PHE A 293 -3.94 -3.87 25.44
N LEU A 294 -2.98 -3.17 26.05
CA LEU A 294 -1.71 -3.78 26.47
C LEU A 294 -1.88 -4.78 27.63
N LYS A 295 -2.93 -4.63 28.45
CA LYS A 295 -3.26 -5.62 29.47
C LYS A 295 -3.69 -6.96 28.86
N LEU A 296 -4.40 -6.93 27.73
CA LEU A 296 -4.80 -8.13 27.00
C LEU A 296 -3.64 -8.72 26.18
N HIS A 297 -2.73 -7.86 25.70
CA HIS A 297 -1.66 -8.24 24.77
C HIS A 297 -0.28 -7.75 25.25
N PRO A 298 0.24 -8.30 26.36
CA PRO A 298 1.46 -7.79 27.02
C PRO A 298 2.71 -7.89 26.14
N ALA A 299 2.79 -8.89 25.23
CA ALA A 299 3.93 -9.08 24.33
C ALA A 299 4.18 -7.89 23.38
N LEU A 300 3.17 -7.02 23.17
CA LEU A 300 3.34 -5.80 22.38
C LEU A 300 4.39 -4.86 23.00
N ARG A 301 4.56 -4.88 24.33
CA ARG A 301 5.52 -4.00 25.03
C ARG A 301 6.97 -4.27 24.67
N GLU A 302 7.30 -5.53 24.34
CA GLU A 302 8.66 -5.94 24.02
C GLU A 302 9.01 -5.68 22.54
N ASN A 303 7.99 -5.71 21.67
CA ASN A 303 8.15 -5.73 20.23
C ASN A 303 7.93 -4.37 19.54
N PHE A 304 7.27 -3.43 20.23
CA PHE A 304 6.93 -2.10 19.71
C PHE A 304 7.43 -1.00 20.65
N ARG A 305 7.63 0.19 20.09
CA ARG A 305 8.14 1.36 20.82
C ARG A 305 7.05 2.06 21.63
N GLY A 306 5.86 2.19 21.05
CA GLY A 306 4.76 2.95 21.60
C GLY A 306 3.45 2.72 20.85
N MET A 307 2.44 3.51 21.24
CA MET A 307 1.10 3.45 20.67
C MET A 307 0.58 4.85 20.34
N TRP A 308 -0.13 4.93 19.23
CA TRP A 308 -0.91 6.08 18.78
C TRP A 308 -2.37 5.68 18.83
N VAL A 309 -3.19 6.50 19.50
CA VAL A 309 -4.63 6.33 19.50
C VAL A 309 -5.28 7.55 18.89
N PHE A 310 -6.06 7.31 17.83
CA PHE A 310 -6.87 8.28 17.12
C PHE A 310 -8.34 8.08 17.54
N SER A 311 -8.85 8.99 18.35
CA SER A 311 -10.26 9.01 18.76
C SER A 311 -11.08 9.81 17.76
N GLU A 312 -11.99 9.14 17.07
CA GLU A 312 -12.72 9.70 15.94
C GLU A 312 -14.22 9.86 16.21
N ALA A 313 -14.74 11.04 15.87
CA ALA A 313 -16.16 11.33 15.87
C ALA A 313 -16.55 12.01 14.55
N PRO A 314 -17.80 11.86 14.07
CA PRO A 314 -18.24 12.48 12.83
C PRO A 314 -18.01 14.00 12.82
N ASN A 315 -17.59 14.53 11.67
CA ASN A 315 -17.40 15.96 11.38
C ASN A 315 -16.42 16.70 12.31
N ARG A 316 -15.48 15.99 12.96
CA ARG A 316 -14.45 16.58 13.81
C ARG A 316 -13.08 15.94 13.57
N PRO A 317 -11.98 16.70 13.70
CA PRO A 317 -10.65 16.12 13.70
C PRO A 317 -10.49 15.09 14.81
N ALA A 318 -9.72 14.03 14.55
CA ALA A 318 -9.43 13.02 15.54
C ALA A 318 -8.62 13.59 16.72
N VAL A 319 -8.98 13.21 17.95
CA VAL A 319 -8.12 13.48 19.11
C VAL A 319 -7.04 12.42 19.15
N THR A 320 -5.80 12.83 18.91
CA THR A 320 -4.63 11.94 18.87
C THR A 320 -3.93 11.92 20.22
N THR A 321 -3.51 10.75 20.67
CA THR A 321 -2.64 10.58 21.83
C THR A 321 -1.53 9.60 21.49
N VAL A 322 -0.30 9.96 21.83
CA VAL A 322 0.89 9.13 21.61
C VAL A 322 1.53 8.85 22.96
N ALA A 323 2.00 7.62 23.15
CA ALA A 323 2.63 7.16 24.37
C ALA A 323 3.72 6.13 24.05
N ALA A 324 4.89 6.24 24.69
CA ALA A 324 5.85 5.14 24.67
C ALA A 324 5.34 3.97 25.52
N MET A 325 5.73 2.73 25.21
CA MET A 325 5.23 1.54 25.92
C MET A 325 5.48 1.63 27.43
N ASN A 326 6.61 2.17 27.87
CA ASN A 326 6.95 2.33 29.28
C ASN A 326 6.11 3.39 30.03
N GLU A 327 5.34 4.23 29.31
CA GLU A 327 4.47 5.27 29.88
C GLU A 327 3.00 4.84 29.96
N ILE A 328 2.66 3.64 29.47
CA ILE A 328 1.30 3.10 29.49
C ILE A 328 1.22 2.12 30.66
N HIS A 329 0.35 2.40 31.64
CA HIS A 329 0.22 1.63 32.89
C HIS A 329 -1.09 0.82 32.95
#